data_AF-A0A410UJ20-F1
#
_entry.id   AF-A0A410UJ20-F1
#
_cell.length_a   1.000
_cell.length_b   1.000
_cell.length_c   1.000
_cell.angle_alpha   90.00
_cell.angle_beta   90.00
_cell.angle_gamma   90.00
#
_symmetry.space_group_name_H-M   'P 1'
#
loop_
_entity.id
_entity.type
_entity.pdbx_description
1 polymer ?
#
loop_
_entity_poly.entity_id
_entity_poly.type
_entity_poly.pdbx_seq_one_letter_code
_entity_poly.pdbx_strand_id
1 'polypeptide(L)'
;MTLPAPSAQAVLTEFAHHHGIAGFTLSHEGTAALRLPDGMEVFLEVVETAAKLFVYVPLDTLPQGQARQAYLEQLLHLNCLEHGTVGATLAVDSHTETVLLHKSVSRSRN
;
A
#
# COMPACT_ATOMS: atom_id res chain seq x y z
N MET A 1 -17.76 29.52 6.67
CA MET A 1 -16.53 29.27 5.89
C MET A 1 -16.03 27.89 6.27
N THR A 2 -16.11 26.92 5.38
CA THR A 2 -15.52 25.59 5.56
C THR A 2 -14.04 25.67 5.18
N LEU A 3 -13.16 25.20 6.06
CA LEU A 3 -11.74 25.07 5.73
C LEU A 3 -11.58 24.01 4.62
N PRO A 4 -10.63 24.20 3.69
CA PRO A 4 -10.35 23.18 2.68
C PRO A 4 -9.92 21.87 3.35
N ALA A 5 -10.36 20.73 2.80
CA ALA A 5 -9.95 19.42 3.31
C ALA A 5 -8.42 19.25 3.20
N PRO A 6 -7.74 18.74 4.24
CA PRO A 6 -6.27 18.65 4.27
C PRO A 6 -5.75 17.77 3.14
N SER A 7 -4.64 18.14 2.50
CA SER A 7 -4.01 17.31 1.46
C SER A 7 -3.58 15.95 2.00
N ALA A 8 -3.43 14.95 1.13
CA ALA A 8 -2.95 13.63 1.54
C ALA A 8 -1.56 13.73 2.21
N GLN A 9 -0.69 14.61 1.71
CA GLN A 9 0.59 14.92 2.33
C GLN A 9 0.45 15.46 3.75
N ALA A 10 -0.48 16.40 3.99
CA ALA A 10 -0.70 16.94 5.34
C ALA A 10 -1.17 15.84 6.31
N VAL A 11 -2.14 15.01 5.89
CA VAL A 11 -2.66 13.90 6.71
C VAL A 11 -1.56 12.89 7.05
N LEU A 12 -0.75 12.50 6.07
CA LEU A 12 0.32 11.52 6.28
C LEU A 12 1.47 12.08 7.12
N THR A 13 1.79 13.37 6.97
CA THR A 13 2.80 14.05 7.79
C THR A 13 2.35 14.12 9.25
N GLU A 14 1.10 14.48 9.48
CA GLU A 14 0.50 14.52 10.82
C GLU A 14 0.45 13.13 11.46
N PHE A 15 0.06 12.10 10.68
CA PHE A 15 0.11 10.70 11.11
C PHE A 15 1.52 10.28 11.55
N ALA A 16 2.54 10.54 10.71
CA ALA A 16 3.92 10.21 11.04
C ALA A 16 4.39 10.92 12.31
N HIS A 17 4.07 12.21 12.47
CA HIS A 17 4.40 12.97 13.67
C HIS A 17 3.74 12.38 14.93
N HIS A 18 2.44 12.08 14.88
CA HIS A 18 1.71 11.48 16.01
C HIS A 18 2.24 10.11 16.43
N HIS A 19 2.77 9.34 15.48
CA HIS A 19 3.32 8.01 15.73
C HIS A 19 4.85 8.01 15.92
N GLY A 20 5.50 9.19 15.96
CA GLY A 20 6.94 9.30 16.15
C GLY A 20 7.77 8.70 15.01
N ILE A 21 7.21 8.60 13.81
CA ILE A 21 7.91 8.07 12.64
C ILE A 21 8.81 9.17 12.08
N ALA A 22 10.08 9.14 12.51
CA ALA A 22 11.08 10.11 12.09
C ALA A 22 11.36 10.02 10.57
N GLY A 23 11.46 11.18 9.91
CA GLY A 23 11.91 11.26 8.52
C GLY A 23 10.86 10.91 7.47
N PHE A 24 9.58 10.81 7.83
CA PHE A 24 8.52 10.63 6.83
C PHE A 24 8.45 11.85 5.90
N THR A 25 8.65 11.63 4.60
CA THR A 25 8.52 12.65 3.56
C THR A 25 8.06 11.97 2.28
N LEU A 26 7.02 12.52 1.65
CA LEU A 26 6.63 12.12 0.30
C LEU A 26 7.65 12.69 -0.69
N SER A 27 8.06 11.86 -1.64
CA SER A 27 8.85 12.26 -2.79
C SER A 27 8.04 13.23 -3.68
N HIS A 28 8.73 13.85 -4.64
CA HIS A 28 8.10 14.69 -5.66
C HIS A 28 7.11 13.91 -6.56
N GLU A 29 7.19 12.57 -6.58
CA GLU A 29 6.27 11.69 -7.30
C GLU A 29 5.10 11.23 -6.43
N GLY A 30 5.01 11.71 -5.18
CA GLY A 30 3.94 11.34 -4.26
C GLY A 30 4.14 9.97 -3.61
N THR A 31 5.37 9.43 -3.60
CA THR A 31 5.69 8.13 -2.99
C THR A 31 6.41 8.29 -1.65
N ALA A 32 6.21 7.37 -0.71
CA ALA A 32 6.99 7.29 0.53
C ALA A 32 7.13 5.84 0.99
N ALA A 33 8.17 5.57 1.77
CA ALA A 33 8.36 4.32 2.49
C ALA A 33 8.37 4.59 4.00
N LEU A 34 7.68 3.73 4.74
CA LEU A 34 7.63 3.72 6.19
C LEU A 34 8.23 2.40 6.66
N ARG A 35 9.12 2.46 7.67
CA ARG A 35 9.56 1.26 8.39
C ARG A 35 8.94 1.27 9.78
N LEU A 36 8.14 0.24 10.07
CA LEU A 36 7.50 0.08 11.36
C LEU A 36 8.48 -0.52 12.39
N PRO A 37 8.21 -0.38 13.70
CA PRO A 37 9.11 -0.86 14.75
C PRO A 37 9.38 -2.37 14.73
N ASP A 38 8.47 -3.16 14.16
CA ASP A 38 8.62 -4.62 13.96
C ASP A 38 9.49 -4.97 12.73
N GLY A 39 9.98 -3.96 12.00
CA GLY A 39 10.82 -4.11 10.82
C GLY A 39 10.04 -4.18 9.51
N MET A 40 8.71 -4.23 9.55
CA MET A 40 7.85 -4.24 8.36
C MET A 40 7.98 -2.93 7.58
N GLU A 41 8.11 -3.04 6.26
CA GLU A 41 8.13 -1.89 5.35
C GLU A 41 6.75 -1.69 4.72
N VAL A 42 6.29 -0.45 4.69
CA VAL A 42 5.02 -0.05 4.07
C VAL A 42 5.31 1.05 3.07
N PHE A 43 4.92 0.84 1.83
CA PHE A 43 5.04 1.83 0.76
C PHE A 43 3.72 2.53 0.54
N LEU A 44 3.78 3.83 0.32
CA LEU A 44 2.64 4.70 0.08
C LEU A 44 2.81 5.38 -1.26
N GLU A 45 1.72 5.49 -2.02
CA GLU A 45 1.66 6.27 -3.27
C GLU A 45 0.39 7.12 -3.27
N VAL A 46 0.58 8.44 -3.40
CA VAL A 46 -0.49 9.41 -3.52
C VAL A 46 -0.70 9.73 -4.99
N VAL A 47 -1.87 9.36 -5.52
CA VAL A 47 -2.29 9.71 -6.88
C VAL A 47 -3.33 10.81 -6.80
N GLU A 48 -2.88 12.06 -6.86
CA GLU A 48 -3.73 13.25 -6.68
C GLU A 48 -4.83 13.34 -7.74
N THR A 49 -4.51 13.03 -9.00
CA THR A 49 -5.45 13.06 -10.13
C THR A 49 -6.63 12.10 -9.95
N ALA A 50 -6.41 10.98 -9.24
CA ALA A 50 -7.42 9.99 -8.93
C ALA A 50 -8.03 10.18 -7.54
N ALA A 51 -7.54 11.13 -6.73
CA ALA A 51 -7.86 11.30 -5.32
C ALA A 51 -7.72 9.99 -4.52
N LYS A 52 -6.63 9.24 -4.78
CA LYS A 52 -6.35 7.94 -4.14
C LYS A 52 -5.03 7.97 -3.37
N LEU A 53 -5.03 7.26 -2.26
CA LEU A 53 -3.83 6.78 -1.59
C LEU A 53 -3.75 5.28 -1.78
N PHE A 54 -2.67 4.79 -2.34
CA PHE A 54 -2.33 3.39 -2.37
C PHE A 54 -1.37 3.05 -1.24
N VAL A 55 -1.60 1.90 -0.63
CA VAL A 55 -0.77 1.33 0.43
C VAL A 55 -0.32 -0.05 -0.04
N TYR A 56 1.00 -0.26 -0.07
CA TYR A 56 1.61 -1.53 -0.45
C TYR A 56 2.42 -2.07 0.73
N VAL A 57 2.20 -3.33 1.06
CA VAL A 57 2.96 -4.05 2.09
C VAL A 57 3.57 -5.29 1.45
N PRO A 58 4.90 -5.39 1.35
CA PRO A 58 5.57 -6.62 0.93
C PRO A 58 5.26 -7.76 1.89
N LEU A 59 4.89 -8.91 1.34
CA LEU A 59 4.56 -10.10 2.11
C LEU A 59 5.61 -11.20 1.95
N ASP A 60 5.99 -11.50 0.70
CA ASP A 60 6.85 -12.64 0.40
C ASP A 60 7.53 -12.50 -0.98
N THR A 61 8.57 -13.26 -1.24
CA THR A 61 9.17 -13.38 -2.57
C THR A 61 8.38 -14.38 -3.40
N LEU A 62 8.09 -14.05 -4.65
CA LEU A 62 7.42 -14.94 -5.57
C LEU A 62 8.32 -16.15 -5.87
N PRO A 63 7.82 -17.39 -5.66
CA PRO A 63 8.58 -18.59 -5.95
C PRO A 63 8.96 -18.69 -7.44
N GLN A 64 10.12 -19.28 -7.71
CA GLN A 64 10.61 -19.50 -9.07
C GLN A 64 10.42 -20.96 -9.52
N GLY A 65 10.50 -21.19 -10.83
CA GLY A 65 10.39 -22.53 -11.41
C GLY A 65 9.00 -23.15 -11.27
N GLN A 66 8.94 -24.46 -11.00
CA GLN A 66 7.70 -25.24 -11.03
C GLN A 66 6.66 -24.80 -9.98
N ALA A 67 7.10 -24.25 -8.84
CA ALA A 67 6.21 -23.79 -7.78
C ALA A 67 5.46 -22.49 -8.13
N ARG A 68 5.96 -21.70 -9.10
CA ARG A 68 5.42 -20.37 -9.44
C ARG A 68 3.96 -20.43 -9.86
N GLN A 69 3.61 -21.37 -10.74
CA GLN A 69 2.26 -21.48 -11.27
C GLN A 69 1.24 -21.77 -10.16
N ALA A 70 1.51 -22.75 -9.31
CA ALA A 70 0.64 -23.12 -8.20
C ALA A 70 0.48 -21.96 -7.20
N TYR A 71 1.57 -21.22 -6.94
CA TYR A 71 1.52 -20.05 -6.05
C TYR A 71 0.67 -18.92 -6.64
N LEU A 72 0.80 -18.61 -7.94
CA LEU A 72 -0.04 -17.60 -8.60
C LEU A 72 -1.52 -17.99 -8.59
N GLU A 73 -1.84 -19.26 -8.81
CA GLU A 73 -3.21 -19.77 -8.70
C GLU A 73 -3.77 -19.61 -7.27
N GLN A 74 -2.94 -19.81 -6.24
CA GLN A 74 -3.32 -19.53 -4.86
C GLN A 74 -3.60 -18.04 -4.61
N LEU A 75 -2.75 -17.13 -5.12
CA LEU A 75 -2.98 -15.68 -5.00
C LEU A 75 -4.30 -15.27 -5.68
N LEU A 76 -4.58 -15.81 -6.87
CA LEU A 76 -5.84 -15.57 -7.57
C LEU A 76 -7.03 -16.11 -6.79
N HIS A 77 -6.92 -17.31 -6.22
CA HIS A 77 -7.96 -17.89 -5.39
C HIS A 77 -8.27 -17.01 -4.18
N LEU A 78 -7.24 -16.51 -3.48
CA LEU A 78 -7.38 -15.60 -2.35
C LEU A 78 -8.02 -14.25 -2.74
N ASN A 79 -7.70 -13.73 -3.93
CA ASN A 79 -8.30 -12.50 -4.43
C ASN A 79 -9.77 -12.68 -4.87
N CYS A 80 -10.12 -13.83 -5.46
CA CYS A 80 -11.40 -14.01 -6.15
C CYS A 80 -12.46 -14.74 -5.33
N LEU A 81 -12.08 -15.65 -4.44
CA LEU A 81 -13.00 -16.71 -3.99
C LEU A 81 -13.25 -16.78 -2.50
N GLU A 82 -12.36 -16.37 -1.59
CA GLU A 82 -12.68 -16.30 -0.15
C GLU A 82 -11.50 -15.76 0.70
N HIS A 83 -11.85 -14.98 1.75
CA HIS A 83 -11.06 -14.49 2.90
C HIS A 83 -10.36 -13.12 2.80
N GLY A 84 -11.06 -12.09 3.27
CA GLY A 84 -10.57 -11.35 4.44
C GLY A 84 -9.43 -10.35 4.25
N THR A 85 -9.18 -9.82 3.06
CA THR A 85 -8.22 -8.71 2.89
C THR A 85 -8.81 -7.34 3.31
N VAL A 86 -10.07 -7.30 3.79
CA VAL A 86 -10.79 -6.08 4.19
C VAL A 86 -10.67 -4.99 3.12
N GLY A 87 -10.89 -5.39 1.87
CA GLY A 87 -10.83 -4.52 0.68
C GLY A 87 -9.42 -4.32 0.08
N ALA A 88 -8.40 -5.05 0.54
CA ALA A 88 -7.09 -5.10 -0.11
C ALA A 88 -7.01 -6.24 -1.15
N THR A 89 -5.94 -6.28 -1.95
CA THR A 89 -5.74 -7.25 -3.02
C THR A 89 -4.29 -7.71 -2.99
N LEU A 90 -4.04 -8.99 -3.19
CA LEU A 90 -2.70 -9.53 -3.39
C LEU A 90 -2.24 -9.23 -4.82
N ALA A 91 -1.09 -8.59 -4.96
CA ALA A 91 -0.47 -8.23 -6.22
C ALA A 91 0.95 -8.78 -6.28
N VAL A 92 1.54 -8.75 -7.48
CA VAL A 92 2.95 -9.11 -7.70
C VAL A 92 3.64 -7.90 -8.31
N ASP A 93 4.71 -7.44 -7.66
CA ASP A 93 5.68 -6.57 -8.29
C ASP A 93 6.60 -7.42 -9.18
N SER A 94 6.49 -7.22 -10.50
CA SER A 94 7.27 -7.96 -11.49
C SER A 94 8.73 -7.52 -11.56
N HIS A 95 9.09 -6.35 -11.04
CA HIS A 95 10.47 -5.89 -11.03
C HIS A 95 11.25 -6.56 -9.90
N THR A 96 10.65 -6.62 -8.71
CA THR A 96 11.29 -7.18 -7.51
C THR A 96 10.89 -8.64 -7.24
N GLU A 97 9.99 -9.21 -8.06
CA GLU A 97 9.43 -10.55 -7.86
C GLU A 97 8.86 -10.71 -6.45
N THR A 98 8.17 -9.69 -5.96
CA THR A 98 7.65 -9.62 -4.59
C THR A 98 6.12 -9.62 -4.59
N VAL A 99 5.54 -10.42 -3.71
CA VAL A 99 4.11 -10.44 -3.44
C VAL A 99 3.78 -9.29 -2.51
N LEU A 100 2.82 -8.47 -2.91
CA LEU A 100 2.39 -7.27 -2.19
C LEU A 100 0.94 -7.42 -1.74
N LEU A 101 0.62 -6.99 -0.53
CA LEU A 101 -0.75 -6.62 -0.17
C LEU A 101 -0.96 -5.16 -0.58
N HIS A 102 -1.94 -4.93 -1.44
CA HIS A 102 -2.27 -3.62 -1.98
C HIS A 102 -3.65 -3.17 -1.51
N LYS A 103 -3.75 -1.98 -0.91
CA LYS A 103 -5.01 -1.35 -0.53
C LYS A 103 -5.12 0.04 -1.14
N SER A 104 -6.28 0.33 -1.73
CA SER A 104 -6.60 1.68 -2.19
C SER A 104 -7.59 2.36 -1.25
N VAL A 105 -7.28 3.58 -0.85
CA VAL A 105 -8.15 4.45 -0.04
C VAL A 105 -8.56 5.62 -0.91
N SER A 106 -9.87 5.77 -1.12
CA SER A 106 -10.45 6.90 -1.86
C SER A 106 -11.14 7.85 -0.89
N ARG A 107 -11.17 9.14 -1.20
CA ARG A 107 -12.03 10.07 -0.45
C ARG A 107 -13.50 9.70 -0.69
N SER A 108 -14.23 9.40 0.39
CA SER A 108 -15.70 9.28 0.30
C SER A 108 -16.27 10.63 -0.12
N ARG A 109 -17.10 10.64 -1.16
CA ARG A 109 -17.93 11.80 -1.48
C ARG A 109 -19.09 11.81 -0.48
N ASN A 110 -18.90 12.47 0.67
CA ASN A 110 -20.01 12.90 1.50
C ASN A 110 -20.35 14.34 1.15
#